data_AF-A0A1I2ASQ7-F1
#
_entry.id   AF-A0A1I2ASQ7-F1
#
_cell.length_a   1.000
_cell.length_b   1.000
_cell.length_c   1.000
_cell.angle_alpha   90.00
_cell.angle_beta   90.00
_cell.angle_gamma   90.00
#
_symmetry.space_group_name_H-M   'P 1'
#
loop_
_entity.id
_entity.type
_entity.pdbx_description
1 polymer ?
#
loop_
_entity_poly.entity_id
_entity_poly.type
_entity_poly.pdbx_seq_one_letter_code
_entity_poly.pdbx_strand_id
1 'polypeptide(L)'
;MPGIAAFVLYQNGHFGTEMLQDGTVNPDRAYPVLLNLLPVGLKGLSFAALTAAIIASLAGKANSIATIFTLGIYKTKLNVNADEKKLVNVGKKVIVVAMLIAVVVAPFLGIDKKGGFQYI
;
A
#
# COMPACT_ATOMS: atom_id res chain seq x y z
N MET A 1 -2.39 16.16 5.62
CA MET A 1 -1.43 17.16 6.16
C MET A 1 -0.19 17.36 5.27
N PRO A 2 0.59 16.35 4.84
CA PRO A 2 1.75 16.57 3.95
C PRO A 2 1.39 17.22 2.59
N GLY A 3 0.21 16.95 2.04
CA GLY A 3 -0.27 17.62 0.83
C GLY A 3 -0.46 19.14 0.99
N ILE A 4 -0.89 19.61 2.17
CA ILE A 4 -1.06 21.04 2.46
C ILE A 4 0.31 21.71 2.62
N ALA A 5 1.25 21.07 3.33
CA ALA A 5 2.61 21.58 3.47
C ALA A 5 3.33 21.67 2.10
N ALA A 6 3.16 20.66 1.25
CA ALA A 6 3.71 20.69 -0.11
C ALA A 6 3.05 21.77 -0.98
N PHE A 7 1.72 21.95 -0.88
CA PHE A 7 1.02 23.02 -1.60
C PHE A 7 1.48 24.43 -1.19
N VAL A 8 1.70 24.66 0.11
CA VAL A 8 2.23 25.93 0.61
C VAL A 8 3.68 26.15 0.16
N LEU A 9 4.52 25.12 0.13
CA LEU A 9 5.89 25.22 -0.41
C LEU A 9 5.91 25.52 -1.91
N TYR A 10 4.97 24.94 -2.69
CA TYR A 10 4.77 25.25 -4.10
C TYR A 10 4.37 26.72 -4.32
N GLN A 11 3.45 27.26 -3.51
CA GLN A 11 3.06 28.68 -3.57
C GLN A 11 4.22 29.63 -3.24
N ASN A 12 5.16 29.20 -2.39
CA ASN A 12 6.37 29.95 -2.04
C ASN A 12 7.51 29.81 -3.07
N GLY A 13 7.27 29.18 -4.23
CA GLY A 13 8.24 29.07 -5.33
C GLY A 13 9.23 27.91 -5.21
N HIS A 14 9.10 27.04 -4.20
CA HIS A 14 9.92 25.84 -4.05
C HIS A 14 9.21 24.61 -4.62
N PHE A 15 9.92 23.71 -5.31
CA PHE A 15 9.42 22.42 -5.87
C PHE A 15 8.40 22.53 -7.03
N GLY A 16 8.46 23.61 -7.82
CA GLY A 16 7.53 23.88 -8.93
C GLY A 16 7.37 22.73 -9.93
N THR A 17 8.47 22.20 -10.48
CA THR A 17 8.43 21.09 -11.45
C THR A 17 8.32 19.70 -10.81
N GLU A 18 8.67 19.55 -9.54
CA GLU A 18 8.74 18.25 -8.87
C GLU A 18 7.38 17.77 -8.33
N MET A 19 6.46 18.70 -8.11
CA MET A 19 5.07 18.42 -7.69
C MET A 19 4.09 18.24 -8.87
N LEU A 20 4.52 18.55 -10.09
CA LEU A 20 3.69 18.44 -11.29
C LEU A 20 3.74 17.01 -11.86
N GLN A 21 2.58 16.52 -12.30
CA GLN A 21 2.43 15.37 -13.18
C GLN A 21 1.43 15.76 -14.27
N ASP A 22 1.85 15.69 -15.53
CA ASP A 22 1.06 16.13 -16.70
C ASP A 22 0.52 17.58 -16.60
N GLY A 23 1.29 18.49 -15.99
CA GLY A 23 0.93 19.89 -15.84
C GLY A 23 -0.09 20.19 -14.73
N THR A 24 -0.50 19.18 -13.96
CA THR A 24 -1.37 19.33 -12.78
C THR A 24 -0.62 18.95 -11.50
N VAL A 25 -0.97 19.59 -10.38
CA VAL A 25 -0.37 19.26 -9.07
C VAL A 25 -0.91 17.90 -8.63
N ASN A 26 -0.03 16.90 -8.52
CA ASN A 26 -0.42 15.58 -8.02
C ASN A 26 -0.08 15.47 -6.52
N PRO A 27 -1.10 15.36 -5.62
CA PRO A 27 -0.90 15.20 -4.19
C PRO A 27 -0.06 13.98 -3.81
N ASP A 28 -0.06 12.91 -4.63
CA ASP A 28 0.74 11.70 -4.41
C ASP A 28 2.25 12.01 -4.39
N ARG A 29 2.68 13.07 -5.10
CA ARG A 29 4.09 13.48 -5.18
C ARG A 29 4.54 14.33 -3.99
N ALA A 30 3.61 14.85 -3.19
CA ALA A 30 3.93 15.66 -2.02
C ALA A 30 4.86 14.91 -1.05
N TYR A 31 4.61 13.62 -0.83
CA TYR A 31 5.36 12.84 0.14
C TYR A 31 6.82 12.57 -0.32
N PRO A 32 7.09 12.09 -1.55
CA PRO A 32 8.44 12.01 -2.10
C PRO A 32 9.20 13.35 -2.14
N VAL A 33 8.52 14.44 -2.47
CA VAL A 33 9.12 15.78 -2.53
C VAL A 33 9.58 16.23 -1.14
N LEU A 34 8.75 16.05 -0.12
CA LEU A 34 9.12 16.35 1.26
C LEU A 34 10.24 15.44 1.80
N LEU A 35 10.29 14.17 1.36
CA LEU A 35 11.41 13.27 1.69
C LEU A 35 12.76 13.76 1.16
N ASN A 36 12.78 14.44 0.01
CA ASN A 36 14.01 14.99 -0.58
C ASN A 36 14.59 16.17 0.19
N LEU A 37 13.78 16.83 1.04
CA LEU A 37 14.22 17.91 1.92
C LEU A 37 15.01 17.43 3.15
N LEU A 38 14.92 16.15 3.49
CA LEU A 38 15.58 15.59 4.66
C LEU A 38 17.08 15.34 4.39
N PRO A 39 17.95 15.57 5.38
CA PRO A 39 19.37 15.26 5.25
C PRO A 39 19.60 13.76 5.07
N VAL A 40 20.74 13.43 4.47
CA VAL A 40 21.19 12.04 4.28
C VAL A 40 21.22 11.33 5.64
N GLY A 41 20.60 10.15 5.73
CA GLY A 41 20.34 9.46 7.00
C GLY A 41 18.85 9.52 7.38
N LEU A 42 18.30 10.71 7.63
CA LEU A 42 16.86 10.86 7.96
C LEU A 42 15.96 10.45 6.78
N LYS A 43 16.36 10.77 5.56
CA LYS A 43 15.67 10.29 4.35
C LYS A 43 15.58 8.76 4.29
N GLY A 44 16.67 8.07 4.63
CA GLY A 44 16.72 6.60 4.66
C GLY A 44 15.86 6.03 5.79
N LEU A 45 15.90 6.65 6.97
CA LEU A 45 15.06 6.28 8.11
C LEU A 45 13.56 6.40 7.79
N SER A 46 13.15 7.53 7.21
CA SER A 46 11.76 7.75 6.83
C SER A 46 11.29 6.76 5.75
N PHE A 47 12.12 6.49 4.74
CA PHE A 47 11.79 5.48 3.73
C PHE A 47 11.62 4.07 4.33
N ALA A 48 12.53 3.68 5.24
CA ALA A 48 12.44 2.41 5.94
C ALA A 48 11.16 2.32 6.78
N ALA A 49 10.83 3.37 7.54
CA ALA A 49 9.63 3.41 8.38
C ALA A 49 8.34 3.26 7.56
N LEU A 50 8.25 3.90 6.40
CA LEU A 50 7.09 3.78 5.51
C LEU A 50 6.97 2.40 4.91
N THR A 51 8.08 1.85 4.43
CA THR A 51 8.11 0.51 3.86
C THR A 51 7.65 -0.50 4.91
N ALA A 52 8.15 -0.36 6.14
CA ALA A 52 7.72 -1.18 7.27
C ALA A 52 6.22 -1.01 7.57
N ALA A 53 5.71 0.22 7.57
CA ALA A 53 4.29 0.49 7.80
C ALA A 53 3.39 -0.14 6.71
N ILE A 54 3.79 -0.07 5.45
CA ILE A 54 3.07 -0.68 4.33
C ILE A 54 3.07 -2.21 4.46
N ILE A 55 4.23 -2.81 4.73
CA ILE A 55 4.36 -4.27 4.90
C ILE A 55 3.52 -4.75 6.08
N ALA A 56 3.56 -4.03 7.21
CA ALA A 56 2.77 -4.37 8.40
C ALA A 56 1.26 -4.30 8.12
N SER A 57 0.80 -3.25 7.42
CA SER A 57 -0.61 -3.13 7.02
C SER A 57 -1.03 -4.26 6.08
N LEU A 58 -0.20 -4.56 5.07
CA LEU A 58 -0.46 -5.64 4.12
C LEU A 58 -0.52 -7.01 4.80
N ALA A 59 0.41 -7.29 5.72
CA ALA A 59 0.42 -8.52 6.51
C ALA A 59 -0.86 -8.65 7.36
N GLY A 60 -1.32 -7.55 7.96
CA GLY A 60 -2.59 -7.50 8.69
C GLY A 60 -3.77 -7.89 7.80
N LYS A 61 -3.89 -7.28 6.61
CA LYS A 61 -4.96 -7.59 5.65
C LYS A 61 -4.89 -9.04 5.16
N ALA A 62 -3.70 -9.53 4.85
CA ALA A 62 -3.47 -10.90 4.41
C ALA A 62 -3.90 -11.92 5.47
N ASN A 63 -3.58 -11.66 6.75
CA ASN A 63 -4.00 -12.52 7.85
C ASN A 63 -5.53 -12.54 8.02
N SER A 64 -6.20 -11.40 7.90
CA SER A 64 -7.68 -11.36 7.93
C SER A 64 -8.30 -12.17 6.79
N ILE A 65 -7.79 -12.03 5.55
CA ILE A 65 -8.25 -12.81 4.39
C ILE A 65 -8.05 -14.31 4.65
N ALA A 66 -6.88 -14.71 5.15
CA ALA A 66 -6.59 -16.12 5.45
C ALA A 66 -7.55 -16.68 6.50
N THR A 67 -7.82 -15.95 7.58
CA THR A 67 -8.74 -16.39 8.64
C THR A 67 -10.17 -16.50 8.12
N ILE A 68 -10.67 -15.49 7.41
CA ILE A 68 -12.02 -15.50 6.83
C ILE A 68 -12.18 -16.69 5.88
N PHE A 69 -11.20 -16.94 5.02
CA PHE A 69 -11.27 -18.05 4.08
C PHE A 69 -11.13 -19.42 4.77
N THR A 70 -10.13 -19.59 5.63
CA THR A 70 -9.85 -20.89 6.25
C THR A 70 -10.93 -21.31 7.23
N LEU A 71 -11.40 -20.41 8.10
CA LEU A 71 -12.41 -20.73 9.08
C LEU A 71 -13.83 -20.61 8.51
N GLY A 72 -14.10 -19.59 7.71
CA GLY A 72 -15.44 -19.33 7.19
C GLY A 72 -15.84 -20.19 5.99
N ILE A 73 -14.88 -20.56 5.13
CA ILE A 73 -15.15 -21.35 3.92
C ILE A 73 -14.54 -22.74 4.03
N TYR A 74 -13.23 -22.84 4.25
CA TYR A 74 -12.53 -24.12 4.16
C TYR A 74 -12.98 -25.10 5.25
N LYS A 75 -12.99 -24.68 6.52
CA LYS A 75 -13.42 -25.52 7.64
C LYS A 75 -14.94 -25.74 7.69
N THR A 76 -15.76 -24.88 7.11
CA THR A 76 -17.21 -25.05 7.17
C THR A 76 -17.79 -25.80 5.97
N LYS A 77 -17.21 -25.62 4.78
CA LYS A 77 -17.80 -26.08 3.51
C LYS A 77 -16.96 -27.11 2.76
N LEU A 78 -15.63 -27.08 2.89
CA LEU A 78 -14.73 -27.92 2.09
C LEU A 78 -14.16 -29.10 2.88
N ASN A 79 -13.70 -28.87 4.11
CA ASN A 79 -13.11 -29.89 4.96
C ASN A 79 -13.40 -29.62 6.44
N VAL A 80 -14.54 -30.15 6.90
CA VAL A 80 -15.08 -29.90 8.24
C VAL A 80 -14.19 -30.43 9.36
N ASN A 81 -13.44 -31.49 9.08
CA ASN A 81 -12.53 -32.12 10.02
C ASN A 81 -11.06 -31.69 9.78
N ALA A 82 -10.84 -30.53 9.16
CA ALA A 82 -9.50 -30.02 8.94
C ALA A 82 -8.80 -29.68 10.26
N ASP A 83 -7.67 -30.36 10.48
CA ASP A 83 -6.76 -30.09 11.59
C ASP A 83 -6.05 -28.73 11.45
N GLU A 84 -5.56 -28.16 12.56
CA GLU A 84 -4.96 -26.83 12.63
C GLU A 84 -3.78 -26.67 11.66
N LYS A 85 -2.91 -27.69 11.56
CA LYS A 85 -1.78 -27.67 10.62
C LYS A 85 -2.24 -27.51 9.17
N LYS A 86 -3.37 -28.14 8.80
CA LYS A 86 -3.94 -27.99 7.45
C LYS A 86 -4.51 -26.59 7.25
N LEU A 87 -5.21 -26.05 8.25
CA LEU A 87 -5.76 -24.69 8.18
C LEU A 87 -4.65 -23.65 7.98
N VAL A 88 -3.54 -23.74 8.73
CA VAL A 88 -2.39 -22.84 8.57
C VAL A 88 -1.77 -22.97 7.17
N ASN A 89 -1.55 -24.18 6.68
CA ASN A 89 -0.98 -24.40 5.35
C ASN A 89 -1.91 -23.90 4.23
N VAL A 90 -3.22 -24.09 4.36
CA VAL A 90 -4.21 -23.56 3.41
C VAL A 90 -4.23 -22.04 3.47
N GLY A 91 -4.22 -21.44 4.67
CA GLY A 91 -4.15 -19.98 4.84
C GLY A 91 -2.94 -19.36 4.15
N LYS A 92 -1.75 -19.96 4.31
CA LYS A 92 -0.53 -19.51 3.59
C LYS A 92 -0.71 -19.55 2.08
N LYS A 93 -1.28 -20.62 1.53
CA LYS A 93 -1.55 -20.73 0.08
C LYS A 93 -2.53 -19.67 -0.40
N VAL A 94 -3.61 -19.43 0.36
CA VAL A 94 -4.62 -18.42 0.04
C VAL A 94 -4.01 -17.03 -0.01
N ILE A 95 -3.14 -16.68 0.95
CA ILE A 95 -2.42 -15.40 0.96
C ILE A 95 -1.58 -15.23 -0.32
N VAL A 96 -0.80 -16.25 -0.70
CA VAL A 96 0.05 -16.20 -1.89
C VAL A 96 -0.80 -16.02 -3.16
N VAL A 97 -1.89 -16.76 -3.29
CA VAL A 97 -2.80 -16.64 -4.44
C VAL A 97 -3.46 -15.26 -4.47
N ALA A 98 -3.94 -14.75 -3.34
CA ALA A 98 -4.54 -13.42 -3.26
C ALA A 98 -3.53 -12.31 -3.62
N MET A 99 -2.28 -12.42 -3.17
CA MET A 99 -1.22 -11.48 -3.54
C MET A 99 -0.92 -11.52 -5.04
N LEU A 100 -0.85 -12.70 -5.66
CA LEU A 100 -0.65 -12.81 -7.11
C LEU A 100 -1.79 -12.12 -7.88
N ILE A 101 -3.04 -12.35 -7.49
CA ILE A 101 -4.20 -11.69 -8.11
C ILE A 101 -4.09 -10.18 -7.92
N ALA A 102 -3.75 -9.69 -6.73
CA ALA A 102 -3.59 -8.27 -6.47
C ALA A 102 -2.50 -7.62 -7.35
N VAL A 103 -1.35 -8.28 -7.51
CA VAL A 103 -0.26 -7.78 -8.36
C VAL A 103 -0.69 -7.71 -9.83
N VAL A 104 -1.44 -8.72 -10.31
CA VAL A 104 -1.95 -8.72 -11.68
C VAL A 104 -3.00 -7.64 -11.89
N VAL A 105 -3.91 -7.43 -10.93
CA VAL A 105 -5.02 -6.46 -11.05
C VAL A 105 -4.55 -5.01 -10.84
N ALA A 106 -3.55 -4.78 -9.99
CA ALA A 106 -3.04 -3.45 -9.64
C ALA A 106 -2.82 -2.49 -10.84
N PRO A 107 -2.09 -2.85 -11.91
CA PRO A 107 -1.87 -1.96 -13.04
C PRO A 107 -3.14 -1.63 -13.84
N PHE A 108 -4.17 -2.47 -13.78
CA PHE A 108 -5.44 -2.24 -14.49
C PHE A 108 -6.36 -1.25 -13.76
N LEU A 109 -6.09 -0.91 -12.50
CA LEU A 109 -6.89 0.05 -11.73
C LEU A 109 -6.68 1.51 -12.16
N GLY A 110 -5.70 1.81 -13.00
CA GLY A 110 -5.48 3.16 -13.54
C GLY A 110 -5.09 4.21 -12.50
N ILE A 111 -4.61 3.77 -11.32
CA ILE A 111 -4.22 4.64 -10.20
C ILE A 111 -3.06 5.55 -10.61
N ASP A 112 -2.13 5.07 -11.45
CA ASP A 112 -1.01 5.85 -11.99
C ASP A 112 -1.40 7.10 -12.79
N LYS A 113 -2.63 7.19 -13.31
CA LYS A 113 -3.07 8.29 -14.20
C LYS A 113 -3.80 9.44 -13.50
N LYS A 114 -4.40 9.19 -12.34
CA LYS A 114 -5.21 10.19 -11.60
C LYS A 114 -4.75 10.40 -10.16
N GLY A 115 -3.77 9.62 -9.71
CA GLY A 115 -3.30 9.63 -8.34
C GLY A 115 -4.25 8.87 -7.41
N GLY A 116 -3.69 8.08 -6.51
CA GLY A 116 -4.44 7.29 -5.54
C GLY A 116 -5.26 8.16 -4.58
N PHE A 117 -4.77 9.36 -4.25
CA PHE A 117 -5.49 10.30 -3.39
C PHE A 117 -6.69 11.00 -4.06
N GLN A 118 -6.94 10.80 -5.36
CA GLN A 118 -8.17 11.30 -5.99
C GLN A 118 -9.40 10.41 -5.71
N TYR A 119 -9.19 9.16 -5.27
CA TYR A 119 -10.24 8.16 -5.04
C TYR A 119 -10.60 7.96 -3.56
N ILE A 120 -10.07 8.80 -2.66
CA ILE A 120 -10.24 8.73 -1.19
C ILE A 120 -10.64 10.12 -0.68
#